data_AF-A0A6N9H9E3-F1
#
_entry.id   AF-A0A6N9H9E3-F1
#
_cell.length_a   1.000
_cell.length_b   1.000
_cell.length_c   1.000
_cell.angle_alpha   90.00
_cell.angle_beta   90.00
_cell.angle_gamma   90.00
#
_symmetry.space_group_name_H-M   'P 1'
#
loop_
_entity.id
_entity.type
_entity.pdbx_description
1 polymer ?
#
loop_
_entity_poly.entity_id
_entity_poly.type
_entity_poly.pdbx_seq_one_letter_code
_entity_poly.pdbx_strand_id
1 'polypeptide(L)'
;MKKNIAIALTAPAAALALALGAAGCGGPGGAAQSSAAQPQSAQDALHLERGWVKAAGKGQMTAVFGTLSNDSASAITVTGAATDAAGMVQLHETSTDSSGGTTMQEKKGGFKVPGQGVYELKPGGDHIMLMKLGKALKPGAQIDLTLQTSAGEAKLTVGAKDFAGAQEEYGGASPSDASGAATQMSDMPGMKSDAGHASEGAHEGHSHG
;
A
#
# COMPACT_ATOMS: atom_id res chain seq x y z
N MET A 1 -66.75 -3.92 9.32
CA MET A 1 -67.32 -3.66 10.66
C MET A 1 -66.17 -3.55 11.65
N LYS A 2 -66.00 -2.35 12.22
CA LYS A 2 -65.62 -2.01 13.62
C LYS A 2 -64.68 -2.99 14.35
N LYS A 3 -63.54 -2.57 14.92
CA LYS A 3 -63.48 -1.72 16.12
C LYS A 3 -62.13 -0.98 16.29
N ASN A 4 -62.23 0.29 16.61
CA ASN A 4 -61.20 1.19 17.14
C ASN A 4 -61.18 1.12 18.68
N ILE A 5 -60.02 1.26 19.33
CA ILE A 5 -59.81 1.69 20.72
C ILE A 5 -58.43 2.39 20.73
N ALA A 6 -58.18 3.69 20.97
CA ALA A 6 -58.74 4.79 21.78
C ALA A 6 -58.11 4.97 23.18
N ILE A 7 -57.36 6.08 23.33
CA ILE A 7 -57.20 6.97 24.52
C ILE A 7 -56.18 6.46 25.57
N ALA A 8 -55.22 7.23 26.11
CA ALA A 8 -55.29 8.52 26.80
C ALA A 8 -53.90 9.23 26.80
N LEU A 9 -53.75 10.53 26.53
CA LEU A 9 -54.07 11.72 27.34
C LEU A 9 -52.97 12.08 28.35
N THR A 10 -52.14 13.09 28.05
CA THR A 10 -51.77 14.19 28.99
C THR A 10 -50.94 15.27 28.28
N ALA A 11 -51.54 16.44 28.10
CA ALA A 11 -50.83 17.72 27.96
C ALA A 11 -50.70 18.35 29.36
N PRO A 12 -49.76 19.28 29.59
CA PRO A 12 -50.18 20.68 29.54
C PRO A 12 -49.12 21.71 29.07
N ALA A 13 -49.62 22.89 28.69
CA ALA A 13 -49.08 24.24 28.89
C ALA A 13 -47.64 24.54 28.38
N ALA A 14 -47.48 25.29 27.29
CA ALA A 14 -47.48 26.77 27.25
C ALA A 14 -46.30 27.43 27.98
N ALA A 15 -45.31 27.90 27.22
CA ALA A 15 -44.59 29.15 27.50
C ALA A 15 -43.83 29.60 26.24
N LEU A 16 -44.43 30.52 25.50
CA LEU A 16 -43.77 31.35 24.50
C LEU A 16 -42.96 32.41 25.27
N ALA A 17 -41.63 32.39 25.17
CA ALA A 17 -40.80 33.48 25.67
C ALA A 17 -39.95 34.02 24.50
N LEU A 18 -40.52 35.01 23.80
CA LEU A 18 -39.75 35.95 23.00
C LEU A 18 -38.98 36.86 23.97
N ALA A 19 -37.65 36.73 24.01
CA ALA A 19 -36.78 37.74 24.60
C ALA A 19 -36.11 38.52 23.47
N LEU A 20 -36.67 39.69 23.15
CA LEU A 20 -35.97 40.77 22.44
C LEU A 20 -35.00 41.42 23.44
N GLY A 21 -33.70 41.36 23.16
CA GLY A 21 -32.66 41.94 24.01
C GLY A 21 -31.68 42.81 23.21
N ALA A 22 -31.88 44.11 23.31
CA ALA A 22 -30.92 45.23 23.32
C ALA A 22 -29.80 45.31 22.24
N ALA A 23 -29.92 46.36 21.42
CA ALA A 23 -28.81 47.00 20.72
C ALA A 23 -27.78 47.55 21.73
N GLY A 24 -26.55 47.05 21.67
CA GLY A 24 -25.39 47.60 22.36
C GLY A 24 -24.29 47.93 21.37
N CYS A 25 -24.00 49.23 21.20
CA CYS A 25 -22.86 49.74 20.46
C CYS A 25 -21.61 49.79 21.36
N GLY A 26 -20.53 49.08 20.99
CA GLY A 26 -19.23 49.23 21.65
C GLY A 26 -18.13 48.25 21.20
N GLY A 27 -17.10 48.77 20.53
CA GLY A 27 -15.70 48.30 20.63
C GLY A 27 -15.22 47.19 19.67
N PRO A 28 -13.96 47.26 19.17
CA PRO A 28 -13.43 46.36 18.15
C PRO A 28 -12.98 45.05 18.79
N GLY A 29 -13.56 43.96 18.32
CA GLY A 29 -13.22 42.64 18.82
C GLY A 29 -13.92 41.63 17.94
N GLY A 30 -13.45 41.52 16.70
CA GLY A 30 -13.75 40.35 15.87
C GLY A 30 -13.22 39.14 16.62
N ALA A 31 -14.05 38.58 17.48
CA ALA A 31 -13.86 37.24 18.00
C ALA A 31 -13.83 36.36 16.75
N ALA A 32 -12.63 36.04 16.31
CA ALA A 32 -12.39 34.93 15.42
C ALA A 32 -13.12 33.75 16.08
N GLN A 33 -14.26 33.39 15.51
CA GLN A 33 -14.88 32.12 15.80
C GLN A 33 -13.88 31.09 15.30
N SER A 34 -12.95 30.68 16.18
CA SER A 34 -12.26 29.42 16.04
C SER A 34 -13.35 28.38 16.07
N SER A 35 -13.90 28.09 14.90
CA SER A 35 -14.66 26.89 14.67
C SER A 35 -13.72 25.78 15.09
N ALA A 36 -13.95 25.21 16.27
CA ALA A 36 -13.23 24.03 16.70
C ALA A 36 -13.45 23.02 15.58
N ALA A 37 -12.39 22.76 14.81
CA ALA A 37 -12.45 21.85 13.67
C ALA A 37 -12.99 20.53 14.21
N GLN A 38 -14.19 20.15 13.77
CA GLN A 38 -14.73 18.85 14.11
C GLN A 38 -13.71 17.80 13.64
N PRO A 39 -13.48 16.73 14.42
CA PRO A 39 -12.52 15.70 14.02
C PRO A 39 -12.94 15.15 12.65
N GLN A 40 -12.13 15.45 11.63
CA GLN A 40 -12.36 15.03 10.26
C GLN A 40 -11.97 13.56 10.14
N SER A 41 -12.82 12.76 9.52
CA SER A 41 -12.53 11.35 9.29
C SER A 41 -11.36 11.20 8.31
N ALA A 42 -10.64 10.08 8.36
CA ALA A 42 -9.58 9.81 7.39
C ALA A 42 -10.09 9.83 5.94
N GLN A 43 -11.31 9.34 5.71
CA GLN A 43 -11.93 9.34 4.39
C GLN A 43 -12.09 10.73 3.78
N ASP A 44 -12.36 11.74 4.61
CA ASP A 44 -12.59 13.11 4.17
C ASP A 44 -11.31 13.96 4.19
N ALA A 45 -10.31 13.58 4.99
CA ALA A 45 -9.07 14.35 5.16
C ALA A 45 -7.89 13.83 4.37
N LEU A 46 -7.84 12.53 4.08
CA LEU A 46 -6.69 11.89 3.50
C LEU A 46 -6.91 11.67 2.00
N HIS A 47 -6.06 12.32 1.20
CA HIS A 47 -6.09 12.24 -0.25
C HIS A 47 -4.79 11.65 -0.77
N LEU A 48 -4.86 10.94 -1.91
CA LEU A 48 -3.68 10.45 -2.61
C LEU A 48 -3.52 11.21 -3.92
N GLU A 49 -2.64 12.18 -3.90
CA GLU A 49 -2.31 12.99 -5.07
C GLU A 49 -1.40 12.22 -6.01
N ARG A 50 -1.70 12.34 -7.31
CA ARG A 50 -0.92 11.72 -8.39
C ARG A 50 -0.72 10.21 -8.19
N GLY A 51 -1.61 9.57 -7.43
CA GLY A 51 -1.55 8.16 -7.07
C GLY A 51 -1.53 7.25 -8.30
N TRP A 52 -0.65 6.25 -8.28
CA TRP A 52 -0.55 5.25 -9.34
C TRP A 52 0.01 3.94 -8.81
N VAL A 53 -0.34 2.85 -9.50
CA VAL A 53 0.22 1.52 -9.23
C VAL A 53 1.07 1.07 -10.42
N LYS A 54 2.20 0.40 -10.18
CA LYS A 54 2.98 -0.16 -11.28
C LYS A 54 2.21 -1.32 -11.95
N ALA A 55 2.20 -1.36 -13.27
CA ALA A 55 1.64 -2.47 -14.02
C ALA A 55 2.42 -3.76 -13.72
N ALA A 56 1.70 -4.87 -13.55
CA ALA A 56 2.29 -6.16 -13.22
C ALA A 56 1.37 -7.32 -13.61
N GLY A 57 1.97 -8.48 -13.85
CA GLY A 57 1.27 -9.72 -14.19
C GLY A 57 0.53 -10.36 -13.00
N LYS A 58 -0.34 -11.33 -13.31
CA LYS A 58 -1.04 -12.13 -12.30
C LYS A 58 -0.02 -12.88 -11.43
N GLY A 59 -0.25 -12.91 -10.13
CA GLY A 59 0.60 -13.57 -9.14
C GLY A 59 1.87 -12.80 -8.79
N GLN A 60 2.20 -11.74 -9.53
CA GLN A 60 3.38 -10.91 -9.25
C GLN A 60 3.10 -9.90 -8.11
N MET A 61 4.17 -9.26 -7.66
CA MET A 61 4.12 -8.15 -6.71
C MET A 61 4.19 -6.83 -7.45
N THR A 62 3.56 -5.80 -6.91
CA THR A 62 3.62 -4.43 -7.45
C THR A 62 3.43 -3.39 -6.36
N ALA A 63 3.82 -2.14 -6.61
CA ALA A 63 3.77 -1.07 -5.62
C ALA A 63 2.83 0.06 -6.06
N VAL A 64 2.18 0.68 -5.08
CA VAL A 64 1.46 1.95 -5.21
C VAL A 64 2.34 3.09 -4.71
N PHE A 65 2.35 4.16 -5.50
CA PHE A 65 3.12 5.38 -5.30
C PHE A 65 2.20 6.60 -5.44
N GLY A 66 2.66 7.76 -4.95
CA GLY A 66 1.92 9.02 -4.97
C GLY A 66 2.25 9.86 -3.75
N THR A 67 1.50 10.93 -3.52
CA THR A 67 1.67 11.78 -2.34
C THR A 67 0.41 11.74 -1.49
N LEU A 68 0.50 11.28 -0.25
CA LEU A 68 -0.59 11.37 0.69
C LEU A 68 -0.66 12.81 1.21
N SER A 69 -1.80 13.48 1.04
CA SER A 69 -2.10 14.79 1.64
C SER A 69 -3.11 14.62 2.76
N ASN A 70 -2.91 15.33 3.86
CA ASN A 70 -3.81 15.33 5.02
C ASN A 70 -4.32 16.74 5.30
N ASP A 71 -5.58 16.96 4.97
CA ASP A 71 -6.28 18.25 5.13
C ASP A 71 -6.90 18.41 6.54
N SER A 72 -6.66 17.48 7.47
CA SER A 72 -7.04 17.66 8.87
C SER A 72 -5.96 18.41 9.65
N ALA A 73 -6.34 19.00 10.79
CA ALA A 73 -5.39 19.68 11.67
C ALA A 73 -4.50 18.71 12.48
N SER A 74 -4.89 17.44 12.57
CA SER A 74 -4.19 16.42 13.35
C SER A 74 -3.37 15.50 12.45
N ALA A 75 -2.30 14.91 12.96
CA ALA A 75 -1.57 13.89 12.20
C ALA A 75 -2.42 12.61 12.05
N ILE A 76 -2.37 12.01 10.87
CA ILE A 76 -3.00 10.72 10.57
C ILE A 76 -1.89 9.71 10.28
N THR A 77 -1.91 8.57 10.97
CA THR A 77 -0.97 7.47 10.70
C THR A 77 -1.67 6.40 9.88
N VAL A 78 -1.14 6.10 8.69
CA VAL A 78 -1.53 4.94 7.90
C VAL A 78 -0.80 3.72 8.46
N THR A 79 -1.55 2.75 8.97
CA THR A 79 -1.02 1.54 9.63
C THR A 79 -1.13 0.29 8.75
N GLY A 80 -1.91 0.36 7.68
CA GLY A 80 -2.10 -0.74 6.75
C GLY A 80 -2.90 -0.31 5.54
N ALA A 81 -3.11 -1.24 4.62
CA ALA A 81 -3.97 -1.05 3.46
C ALA A 81 -4.56 -2.40 3.01
N ALA A 82 -5.63 -2.35 2.23
CA ALA A 82 -6.30 -3.51 1.68
C ALA A 82 -6.83 -3.21 0.26
N THR A 83 -6.90 -4.23 -0.59
CA THR A 83 -7.50 -4.16 -1.92
C THR A 83 -7.95 -5.55 -2.36
N ASP A 84 -9.03 -5.63 -3.12
CA ASP A 84 -9.49 -6.89 -3.72
C ASP A 84 -8.56 -7.37 -4.86
N ALA A 85 -7.66 -6.50 -5.34
CA ALA A 85 -6.74 -6.82 -6.42
C ALA A 85 -5.57 -7.74 -6.01
N ALA A 86 -5.26 -7.81 -4.71
CA ALA A 86 -4.07 -8.48 -4.17
C ALA A 86 -4.41 -9.36 -2.97
N GLY A 87 -3.73 -10.49 -2.82
CA GLY A 87 -3.93 -11.38 -1.67
C GLY A 87 -3.34 -10.86 -0.35
N MET A 88 -2.41 -9.90 -0.43
CA MET A 88 -1.78 -9.28 0.73
C MET A 88 -1.27 -7.90 0.36
N VAL A 89 -1.35 -6.96 1.30
CA VAL A 89 -0.85 -5.59 1.15
C VAL A 89 -0.03 -5.23 2.38
N GLN A 90 1.11 -4.58 2.17
CA GLN A 90 2.03 -4.19 3.23
C GLN A 90 2.58 -2.77 2.97
N LEU A 91 3.01 -2.10 4.04
CA LEU A 91 3.66 -0.80 3.95
C LEU A 91 5.17 -1.02 3.99
N HIS A 92 5.89 -0.65 2.94
CA HIS A 92 7.32 -0.90 2.81
C HIS A 92 8.12 0.40 2.74
N GLU A 93 9.37 0.31 3.17
CA GLU A 93 10.38 1.34 3.00
C GLU A 93 11.61 0.77 2.30
N THR A 94 12.30 1.63 1.56
CA THR A 94 13.57 1.30 0.94
C THR A 94 14.69 1.88 1.80
N SER A 95 15.62 1.04 2.23
CA SER A 95 16.80 1.43 2.99
C SER A 95 18.05 1.13 2.18
N THR A 96 18.94 2.12 2.08
CA THR A 96 20.27 1.95 1.50
C THR A 96 21.26 1.56 2.59
N ASP A 97 22.01 0.48 2.39
CA ASP A 97 23.09 0.08 3.27
C ASP A 97 24.36 0.92 3.03
N SER A 98 25.34 0.79 3.93
CA SER A 98 26.62 1.51 3.85
C SER A 98 27.47 1.14 2.63
N SER A 99 27.15 0.04 1.94
CA SER A 99 27.82 -0.43 0.71
C SER A 99 27.13 0.09 -0.55
N GLY A 100 26.03 0.84 -0.43
CA GLY A 100 25.24 1.35 -1.54
C GLY A 100 24.18 0.38 -2.07
N GLY A 101 23.96 -0.75 -1.40
CA GLY A 101 22.87 -1.68 -1.72
C GLY A 101 21.53 -1.15 -1.25
N THR A 102 20.49 -1.24 -2.07
CA THR A 102 19.11 -0.90 -1.72
C THR A 102 18.33 -2.14 -1.33
N THR A 103 17.70 -2.11 -0.16
CA THR A 103 16.84 -3.19 0.34
C THR A 103 15.45 -2.67 0.68
N MET A 104 14.42 -3.40 0.27
CA MET A 104 13.04 -3.11 0.65
C MET A 104 12.64 -3.95 1.86
N GLN A 105 11.98 -3.33 2.84
CA GLN A 105 11.50 -4.02 4.04
C GLN A 105 10.16 -3.47 4.53
N GLU A 106 9.44 -4.26 5.32
CA GLU A 106 8.17 -3.84 5.91
C GLU A 106 8.36 -2.79 7.01
N LYS A 107 7.67 -1.65 6.87
CA LYS A 107 7.68 -0.53 7.80
C LYS A 107 6.57 -0.67 8.84
N LYS A 108 6.89 -1.31 9.96
CA LYS A 108 5.94 -1.57 11.06
C LYS A 108 5.36 -0.31 11.72
N GLY A 109 6.06 0.82 11.64
CA GLY A 109 5.60 2.10 12.20
C GLY A 109 4.52 2.81 11.39
N GLY A 110 4.24 2.32 10.17
CA GLY A 110 3.31 2.95 9.25
C GLY A 110 3.83 4.28 8.67
N PHE A 111 2.95 4.99 7.97
CA PHE A 111 3.24 6.30 7.39
C PHE A 111 2.51 7.39 8.17
N LYS A 112 3.26 8.22 8.91
CA LYS A 112 2.70 9.34 9.66
C LYS A 112 2.60 10.57 8.75
N VAL A 113 1.39 10.91 8.35
CA VAL A 113 1.09 12.12 7.56
C VAL A 113 0.79 13.27 8.52
N PRO A 114 1.61 14.34 8.57
CA PRO A 114 1.34 15.50 9.42
C PRO A 114 -0.01 16.15 9.10
N GLY A 115 -0.64 16.81 10.07
CA GLY A 115 -1.83 17.64 9.80
C GLY A 115 -1.47 18.82 8.90
N GLN A 116 -2.33 19.16 7.95
CA GLN A 116 -2.07 20.15 6.89
C GLN A 116 -0.78 19.87 6.12
N GLY A 117 -0.42 18.60 5.97
CA GLY A 117 0.89 18.17 5.49
C GLY A 117 0.81 17.00 4.51
N VAL A 118 1.97 16.63 3.99
CA VAL A 118 2.09 15.60 2.96
C VAL A 118 3.10 14.52 3.34
N TYR A 119 2.94 13.34 2.75
CA TYR A 119 3.86 12.20 2.84
C TYR A 119 4.08 11.59 1.45
N GLU A 120 5.34 11.52 1.02
CA GLU A 120 5.69 11.07 -0.34
C GLU A 120 5.89 9.54 -0.36
N LEU A 121 5.19 8.87 -1.28
CA LEU A 121 5.39 7.47 -1.64
C LEU A 121 6.02 7.39 -3.03
N LYS A 122 7.26 6.92 -3.14
CA LYS A 122 8.01 6.95 -4.41
C LYS A 122 8.87 5.70 -4.63
N PRO A 123 9.21 5.39 -5.89
CA PRO A 123 10.21 4.37 -6.20
C PRO A 123 11.54 4.67 -5.49
N GLY A 124 12.16 3.65 -4.90
CA GLY A 124 13.38 3.80 -4.09
C GLY A 124 13.17 4.47 -2.73
N GLY A 125 11.93 4.66 -2.28
CA GLY A 125 11.56 5.18 -0.97
C GLY A 125 10.43 4.39 -0.33
N ASP A 126 9.59 5.07 0.44
CA ASP A 126 8.38 4.49 1.01
C ASP A 126 7.33 4.19 -0.07
N HIS A 127 6.64 3.07 0.05
CA HIS A 127 5.58 2.67 -0.89
C HIS A 127 4.64 1.63 -0.28
N ILE A 128 3.46 1.47 -0.88
CA ILE A 128 2.50 0.43 -0.48
C ILE A 128 2.68 -0.77 -1.41
N MET A 129 3.13 -1.89 -0.88
CA MET A 129 3.39 -3.11 -1.62
C MET A 129 2.14 -3.99 -1.69
N LEU A 130 1.77 -4.40 -2.90
CA LEU A 130 0.71 -5.35 -3.21
C LEU A 130 1.37 -6.67 -3.60
N MET A 131 1.11 -7.71 -2.83
CA MET A 131 1.65 -9.04 -3.06
C MET A 131 0.57 -9.98 -3.61
N LYS A 132 0.99 -10.91 -4.48
CA LYS A 132 0.12 -11.96 -5.04
C LYS A 132 -1.11 -11.36 -5.74
N LEU A 133 -0.90 -10.58 -6.79
CA LEU A 133 -2.01 -10.02 -7.58
C LEU A 133 -2.95 -11.11 -8.10
N GLY A 134 -4.25 -10.97 -7.85
CA GLY A 134 -5.26 -11.94 -8.28
C GLY A 134 -5.45 -11.95 -9.81
N LYS A 135 -5.22 -10.80 -10.45
CA LYS A 135 -5.30 -10.58 -11.91
C LYS A 135 -4.14 -9.70 -12.37
N ALA A 136 -3.82 -9.74 -13.66
CA ALA A 136 -2.82 -8.84 -14.22
C ALA A 136 -3.35 -7.40 -14.25
N LEU A 137 -2.55 -6.46 -13.75
CA LEU A 137 -2.80 -5.02 -13.82
C LEU A 137 -2.09 -4.45 -15.04
N LYS A 138 -2.85 -4.22 -16.10
CA LYS A 138 -2.36 -3.58 -17.34
C LYS A 138 -2.37 -2.05 -17.19
N PRO A 139 -1.52 -1.32 -17.92
CA PRO A 139 -1.58 0.13 -17.96
C PRO A 139 -3.00 0.63 -18.26
N GLY A 140 -3.44 1.66 -17.54
CA GLY A 140 -4.79 2.22 -17.63
C GLY A 140 -5.86 1.50 -16.80
N ALA A 141 -5.58 0.32 -16.23
CA ALA A 141 -6.49 -0.31 -15.26
C ALA A 141 -6.58 0.51 -13.98
N GLN A 142 -7.68 0.39 -13.23
CA GLN A 142 -7.83 1.02 -11.91
C GLN A 142 -7.96 -0.05 -10.83
N ILE A 143 -7.48 0.28 -9.63
CA ILE A 143 -7.69 -0.51 -8.42
C ILE A 143 -8.22 0.40 -7.31
N ASP A 144 -9.10 -0.17 -6.49
CA ASP A 144 -9.54 0.46 -5.26
C ASP A 144 -8.66 0.00 -4.11
N LEU A 145 -8.15 0.97 -3.36
CA LEU A 145 -7.27 0.80 -2.22
C LEU A 145 -7.95 1.38 -0.99
N THR A 146 -8.09 0.58 0.05
CA THR A 146 -8.59 1.05 1.36
C THR A 146 -7.41 1.17 2.30
N LEU A 147 -7.07 2.38 2.73
CA LEU A 147 -6.07 2.63 3.75
C LEU A 147 -6.69 2.44 5.13
N GLN A 148 -5.98 1.74 6.00
CA GLN A 148 -6.31 1.61 7.41
C GLN A 148 -5.49 2.66 8.17
N THR A 149 -6.16 3.55 8.88
CA THR A 149 -5.49 4.67 9.55
C THR A 149 -5.92 4.83 11.00
N SER A 150 -5.18 5.64 11.75
CA SER A 150 -5.54 6.03 13.12
C SER A 150 -6.85 6.81 13.23
N ALA A 151 -7.37 7.37 12.12
CA ALA A 151 -8.60 8.16 12.06
C ALA A 151 -9.73 7.46 11.26
N GLY A 152 -9.64 6.13 11.12
CA GLY A 152 -10.58 5.30 10.37
C GLY A 152 -10.05 4.85 9.01
N GLU A 153 -10.92 4.26 8.20
CA GLU A 153 -10.57 3.82 6.85
C GLU A 153 -10.70 4.96 5.84
N ALA A 154 -9.84 4.96 4.82
CA ALA A 154 -9.91 5.88 3.69
C ALA A 154 -9.80 5.11 2.37
N LYS A 155 -10.83 5.20 1.53
CA LYS A 155 -10.90 4.57 0.21
C LYS A 155 -10.36 5.52 -0.85
N LEU A 156 -9.46 5.00 -1.67
CA LEU A 156 -8.75 5.70 -2.72
C LEU A 156 -8.76 4.84 -3.98
N THR A 157 -8.76 5.47 -5.16
CA THR A 157 -8.65 4.76 -6.44
C THR A 157 -7.36 5.20 -7.13
N VAL A 158 -6.58 4.24 -7.62
CA VAL A 158 -5.33 4.53 -8.35
C VAL A 158 -5.29 3.81 -9.69
N GLY A 159 -4.69 4.48 -10.68
CA GLY A 159 -4.50 3.95 -12.03
C GLY A 159 -3.16 3.23 -12.19
N ALA A 160 -3.17 2.13 -12.94
CA ALA A 160 -1.98 1.37 -13.30
C ALA A 160 -1.18 2.07 -14.40
N LYS A 161 0.13 2.16 -14.24
CA LYS A 161 1.06 2.74 -15.22
C LYS A 161 2.21 1.79 -15.51
N ASP A 162 2.69 1.84 -16.74
CA ASP A 162 3.94 1.19 -17.09
C ASP A 162 5.11 1.96 -16.45
N PHE A 163 6.04 1.24 -15.83
CA PHE A 163 7.22 1.83 -15.21
C PHE A 163 8.37 0.82 -15.21
N ALA A 164 9.45 1.17 -15.89
CA ALA A 164 10.66 0.36 -15.99
C ALA A 164 11.74 0.70 -14.95
N GLY A 165 11.51 1.71 -14.10
CA GLY A 165 12.52 2.20 -13.15
C GLY A 165 12.56 1.43 -11.81
N ALA A 166 13.61 1.71 -11.03
CA ALA A 166 13.93 1.14 -9.73
C ALA A 166 14.19 -0.39 -9.78
N GLN A 167 15.41 -0.78 -10.14
CA GLN A 167 15.92 -2.15 -10.01
C GLN A 167 16.13 -2.49 -8.52
N GLU A 168 15.03 -2.75 -7.82
CA GLU A 168 15.02 -2.96 -6.38
C GLU A 168 15.01 -4.48 -6.12
N GLU A 169 16.08 -4.98 -5.51
CA GLU A 169 16.26 -6.39 -5.16
C GLU A 169 15.49 -6.70 -3.87
N TYR A 170 14.58 -7.68 -3.96
CA TYR A 170 13.75 -8.07 -2.84
C TYR A 170 14.45 -9.23 -2.12
N GLY A 171 15.06 -8.93 -0.96
CA GLY A 171 15.75 -9.92 -0.15
C GLY A 171 14.79 -10.97 0.42
N GLY A 172 14.55 -12.05 -0.33
CA GLY A 172 14.10 -13.33 0.22
C GLY A 172 12.70 -13.79 -0.20
N ALA A 173 12.64 -14.61 -1.25
CA ALA A 173 11.92 -15.89 -1.27
C ALA A 173 12.30 -16.65 -2.55
N SER A 174 13.38 -17.43 -2.50
CA SER A 174 13.55 -18.53 -3.47
C SER A 174 12.32 -19.42 -3.40
N PRO A 175 11.69 -19.77 -4.53
CA PRO A 175 10.77 -20.90 -4.56
C PRO A 175 11.54 -22.11 -4.03
N SER A 176 11.04 -22.67 -2.95
CA SER A 176 11.37 -24.01 -2.50
C SER A 176 11.18 -24.98 -3.67
N ASP A 177 12.28 -25.47 -4.23
CA ASP A 177 12.27 -26.68 -5.07
C ASP A 177 11.97 -27.89 -4.18
N ALA A 178 10.69 -28.00 -3.82
CA ALA A 178 10.08 -29.26 -3.49
C ALA A 178 9.89 -30.01 -4.82
N SER A 179 10.81 -30.91 -5.13
CA SER A 179 10.61 -31.96 -6.15
C SER A 179 11.22 -33.25 -5.64
N GLY A 180 10.49 -33.89 -4.72
CA GLY A 180 10.63 -35.31 -4.44
C GLY A 180 9.80 -36.13 -5.44
N ALA A 181 10.46 -37.18 -5.95
CA ALA A 181 9.92 -38.47 -6.41
C ALA A 181 9.39 -38.64 -7.86
N ALA A 182 10.22 -39.39 -8.60
CA ALA A 182 9.90 -40.63 -9.34
C ALA A 182 9.22 -40.57 -10.72
N THR A 183 9.96 -41.01 -11.75
CA THR A 183 9.52 -41.87 -12.87
C THR A 183 10.79 -42.35 -13.61
N GLN A 184 11.24 -43.58 -13.32
CA GLN A 184 11.14 -44.75 -14.20
C GLN A 184 12.09 -44.68 -15.41
N MET A 185 13.27 -45.30 -15.27
CA MET A 185 14.26 -45.47 -16.34
C MET A 185 14.14 -46.91 -16.86
N SER A 186 13.49 -47.04 -18.01
CA SER A 186 13.39 -48.26 -18.80
C SER A 186 14.36 -48.17 -19.98
N ASP A 187 15.14 -49.24 -20.19
CA ASP A 187 15.48 -49.85 -21.50
C ASP A 187 16.00 -48.90 -22.61
N MET A 188 17.20 -49.02 -23.19
CA MET A 188 17.74 -50.19 -23.92
C MET A 188 19.10 -49.80 -24.63
N PRO A 189 19.79 -50.64 -25.45
CA PRO A 189 21.22 -50.96 -25.28
C PRO A 189 22.15 -50.69 -26.49
N GLY A 190 23.46 -50.73 -26.21
CA GLY A 190 24.47 -51.29 -27.13
C GLY A 190 25.12 -50.38 -28.17
N MET A 191 26.44 -50.21 -28.06
CA MET A 191 27.39 -50.36 -29.17
C MET A 191 28.83 -50.45 -28.64
N LYS A 192 29.52 -51.51 -29.08
CA LYS A 192 30.89 -51.92 -28.75
C LYS A 192 31.91 -51.24 -29.68
N SER A 193 33.19 -51.54 -29.40
CA SER A 193 34.38 -51.48 -30.28
C SER A 193 35.12 -50.13 -30.31
N ASP A 194 36.44 -50.01 -30.37
CA ASP A 194 37.63 -50.88 -30.13
C ASP A 194 38.86 -49.93 -30.26
N ALA A 195 40.03 -50.37 -29.80
CA ALA A 195 41.39 -49.96 -30.18
C ALA A 195 41.88 -48.48 -30.14
N GLY A 196 42.71 -48.19 -29.12
CA GLY A 196 44.15 -47.88 -29.22
C GLY A 196 44.70 -46.73 -30.10
N HIS A 197 45.44 -45.79 -29.47
CA HIS A 197 46.81 -45.42 -29.88
C HIS A 197 47.48 -44.52 -28.81
N ALA A 198 48.79 -44.75 -28.61
CA ALA A 198 49.69 -44.02 -27.72
C ALA A 198 50.31 -42.76 -28.35
N SER A 199 50.85 -41.87 -27.51
CA SER A 199 52.02 -40.95 -27.65
C SER A 199 51.76 -39.67 -26.81
N GLU A 200 52.44 -39.49 -25.67
CA GLU A 200 53.75 -38.82 -25.49
C GLU A 200 53.75 -37.32 -25.89
N GLY A 201 54.04 -36.43 -24.92
CA GLY A 201 54.22 -35.00 -25.19
C GLY A 201 54.35 -34.08 -23.97
N ALA A 202 55.56 -34.07 -23.38
CA ALA A 202 56.27 -32.96 -22.72
C ALA A 202 55.58 -32.01 -21.72
N HIS A 203 56.15 -31.96 -20.52
CA HIS A 203 55.90 -31.02 -19.43
C HIS A 203 57.17 -30.17 -19.25
N GLU A 204 57.14 -28.88 -19.58
CA GLU A 204 58.17 -27.86 -19.27
C GLU A 204 57.51 -26.50 -19.57
N GLY A 205 57.60 -25.41 -18.79
CA GLY A 205 58.46 -25.07 -17.67
C GLY A 205 57.94 -23.81 -16.97
N HIS A 206 58.68 -23.45 -15.92
CA HIS A 206 58.49 -22.32 -15.01
C HIS A 206 58.74 -20.95 -15.68
N SER A 207 58.12 -19.87 -15.19
CA SER A 207 58.83 -18.82 -14.44
C SER A 207 57.93 -17.64 -14.11
N HIS A 208 58.18 -17.11 -12.91
CA HIS A 208 57.71 -15.84 -12.37
C HIS A 208 58.32 -14.64 -13.12
N GLY A 209 57.56 -13.55 -13.12
CA GLY A 209 57.99 -12.16 -13.24
C GLY A 209 57.16 -11.33 -12.29
#